data_AF-A0A964ERM9-F1
#
_entry.id   AF-A0A964ERM9-F1
#
_cell.length_a   1.000
_cell.length_b   1.000
_cell.length_c   1.000
_cell.angle_alpha   90.00
_cell.angle_beta   90.00
_cell.angle_gamma   90.00
#
_symmetry.space_group_name_H-M   'P 1'
#
loop_
_entity.id
_entity.type
_entity.pdbx_description
1 polymer ?
#
loop_
_entity_poly.entity_id
_entity_poly.type
_entity_poly.pdbx_seq_one_letter_code
_entity_poly.pdbx_strand_id
1 'polypeptide(L)'
;MTFDEALRVLGVRRTGGPQAAQEAYRKLLLRCGPGVPEEVREQLEEAWQLLRQPGAWPTSAFDEVVAEPSTEPRPRPRGGERKRPVTDFLRARLDARKRLAQASLGSAPSKASTAPPPPSEDTRVLDLLDAAADESTALDVEALLDALDKGTVDAAMPQLRAMLAAGDSKALGALTAGLLGLMCETPEREWFEPRTLLRLVLRLHGAVRTDPDALEAATRIHTALERYKRSSANRRVAYDIQTSARWRWASELAALGPEFPAEARGLIADATNAGGAHEARAPLEAWMRKHRAAGVAAAAKLRLVCPSLAELYADFLPRADGAPSPASTQQSAARATPWRSRVTVRSALTRVPRWLVGLVLAIALGALLMPRLLTRHDLDNPLTADMAFARQRLCDTFGEGTSGCTWAAVVATGLERTDCAVLSRALPRLKADLRQLELSSGARQTAAASAPDDQSAAALVGRLEALFVASCPGP
;
A
#
# COMPACT_ATOMS: atom_id res chain seq x y z
N MET A 1 21.94 10.69 -42.38
CA MET A 1 21.79 9.54 -41.45
C MET A 1 20.63 8.64 -41.90
N THR A 2 20.69 7.31 -41.73
CA THR A 2 19.55 6.39 -41.98
C THR A 2 18.66 6.22 -40.74
N PHE A 3 17.46 5.64 -40.89
CA PHE A 3 16.53 5.41 -39.76
C PHE A 3 17.12 4.51 -38.67
N ASP A 4 17.76 3.39 -39.05
CA ASP A 4 18.37 2.46 -38.09
C ASP A 4 19.63 3.06 -37.43
N GLU A 5 20.37 3.92 -38.14
CA GLU A 5 21.46 4.70 -37.55
C GLU A 5 20.93 5.72 -36.54
N ALA A 6 19.85 6.43 -36.86
CA ALA A 6 19.22 7.38 -35.93
C ALA A 6 18.72 6.70 -34.66
N LEU A 7 18.12 5.51 -34.78
CA LEU A 7 17.74 4.66 -33.64
C LEU A 7 18.97 4.26 -32.81
N ARG A 8 20.08 3.88 -33.44
CA ARG A 8 21.32 3.51 -32.76
C ARG A 8 21.96 4.70 -32.04
N VAL A 9 21.96 5.88 -32.66
CA VAL A 9 22.48 7.13 -32.09
C VAL A 9 21.70 7.54 -30.84
N LEU A 10 20.36 7.39 -30.84
CA LEU A 10 19.53 7.67 -29.67
C LEU A 10 19.47 6.50 -28.67
N GLY A 11 19.96 5.31 -29.03
CA GLY A 11 19.88 4.10 -28.20
C GLY A 11 18.45 3.55 -28.04
N VAL A 12 17.62 3.68 -29.08
CA VAL A 12 16.18 3.35 -29.04
C VAL A 12 15.89 2.15 -29.95
N ARG A 13 15.04 1.23 -29.51
CA ARG A 13 14.59 0.10 -30.34
C ARG A 13 13.43 0.52 -31.24
N ARG A 14 13.30 -0.11 -32.42
CA ARG A 14 12.22 0.14 -33.40
C ARG A 14 10.81 -0.04 -32.82
N THR A 15 10.64 -0.87 -31.79
CA THR A 15 9.37 -1.10 -31.09
C THR A 15 9.00 0.01 -30.10
N GLY A 16 9.94 0.88 -29.72
CA GLY A 16 9.69 1.95 -28.73
C GLY A 16 8.86 3.11 -29.28
N GLY A 17 8.77 3.23 -30.61
CA GLY A 17 8.00 4.29 -31.26
C GLY A 17 8.57 5.70 -31.08
N PRO A 18 7.87 6.71 -31.63
CA PRO A 18 8.30 8.11 -31.61
C PRO A 18 8.42 8.69 -30.19
N GLN A 19 7.61 8.22 -29.24
CA GLN A 19 7.66 8.67 -27.85
C GLN A 19 8.95 8.23 -27.14
N ALA A 20 9.38 6.97 -27.32
CA ALA A 20 10.64 6.51 -26.75
C ALA A 20 11.85 7.23 -27.36
N ALA A 21 11.81 7.55 -28.65
CA ALA A 21 12.84 8.35 -29.31
C ALA A 21 12.93 9.77 -28.74
N GLN A 22 11.79 10.40 -28.50
CA GLN A 22 11.72 11.74 -27.89
C GLN A 22 12.32 11.75 -26.47
N GLU A 23 11.98 10.74 -25.67
CA GLU A 23 12.46 10.63 -24.30
C GLU A 23 13.97 10.37 -24.24
N ALA A 24 14.48 9.51 -25.13
CA ALA A 24 15.91 9.21 -25.22
C ALA A 24 16.72 10.44 -25.65
N TYR A 25 16.28 11.17 -26.67
CA TYR A 25 16.91 12.42 -27.10
C TYR A 25 16.97 13.46 -25.96
N ARG A 26 15.86 13.64 -25.22
CA ARG A 26 15.82 14.56 -24.07
C ARG A 26 16.78 14.14 -22.95
N LYS A 27 16.87 12.83 -22.66
CA LYS A 27 17.80 12.29 -21.65
C LYS A 27 19.25 12.49 -22.05
N LEU A 28 19.58 12.32 -23.34
CA LEU A 28 20.93 12.53 -23.86
C LEU A 28 21.33 14.00 -23.76
N LEU A 29 20.48 14.94 -24.19
CA LEU A 29 20.75 16.38 -24.03
C LEU A 29 20.97 16.80 -22.57
N LEU A 30 20.18 16.28 -21.63
CA LEU A 30 20.33 16.57 -20.21
C LEU A 30 21.61 16.00 -19.60
N ARG A 31 22.07 14.83 -20.07
CA ARG A 31 23.32 14.21 -19.62
C ARG A 31 24.56 14.86 -20.24
N CYS A 32 24.42 15.40 -21.44
CA CYS A 32 25.53 15.95 -22.21
C CYS A 32 26.03 17.30 -21.68
N GLY A 33 25.22 18.11 -21.00
CA GLY A 33 25.66 19.39 -20.42
C GLY A 33 26.31 20.35 -21.44
N PRO A 34 26.91 21.48 -21.01
CA PRO A 34 27.58 22.43 -21.90
C PRO A 34 28.97 21.98 -22.40
N GLY A 35 29.44 20.79 -22.02
CA GLY A 35 30.79 20.29 -22.32
C GLY A 35 30.87 19.26 -23.45
N VAL A 36 29.77 19.00 -24.15
CA VAL A 36 29.76 18.00 -25.24
C VAL A 36 30.24 18.61 -26.56
N PRO A 37 31.11 17.89 -27.31
CA PRO A 37 31.55 18.33 -28.63
C PRO A 37 30.35 18.67 -29.51
N GLU A 38 30.46 19.80 -30.22
CA GLU A 38 29.40 20.31 -31.10
C GLU A 38 28.94 19.27 -32.12
N GLU A 39 29.87 18.47 -32.63
CA GLU A 39 29.64 17.34 -33.54
C GLU A 39 28.66 16.30 -32.98
N VAL A 40 28.76 15.97 -31.69
CA VAL A 40 27.87 14.98 -31.06
C VAL A 40 26.46 15.55 -30.89
N ARG A 41 26.36 16.85 -30.59
CA ARG A 41 25.08 17.55 -30.47
C ARG A 41 24.38 17.64 -31.83
N GLU A 42 25.14 17.92 -32.89
CA GLU A 42 24.63 17.91 -34.26
C GLU A 42 24.15 16.52 -34.68
N GLN A 43 24.90 15.46 -34.35
CA GLN A 43 24.48 14.08 -34.63
C GLN A 43 23.19 13.69 -33.89
N LEU A 44 23.03 14.08 -32.63
CA LEU A 44 21.80 13.83 -31.86
C LEU A 44 20.60 14.61 -32.44
N GLU A 45 20.83 15.85 -32.89
CA GLU A 45 19.80 16.66 -33.54
C GLU A 45 19.39 16.04 -34.88
N GLU A 46 20.34 15.66 -35.74
CA GLU A 46 20.05 15.02 -37.04
C GLU A 46 19.26 13.72 -36.86
N ALA A 47 19.63 12.89 -35.87
CA ALA A 47 18.92 11.67 -35.53
C ALA A 47 17.46 11.95 -35.10
N TRP A 48 17.26 12.96 -34.26
CA TRP A 48 15.92 13.33 -33.80
C TRP A 48 15.05 13.96 -34.89
N GLN A 49 15.64 14.81 -35.73
CA GLN A 49 14.97 15.43 -36.87
C GLN A 49 14.44 14.39 -37.86
N LEU A 50 15.17 13.29 -38.06
CA LEU A 50 14.73 12.18 -38.90
C LEU A 50 13.59 11.39 -38.23
N LEU A 51 13.72 11.03 -36.96
CA LEU A 51 12.76 10.18 -36.26
C LEU A 51 11.43 10.88 -35.90
N ARG A 52 11.41 12.21 -35.86
CA ARG A 52 10.19 13.01 -35.60
C ARG A 52 9.33 13.25 -36.85
N GLN A 53 9.82 12.92 -38.04
CA GLN A 53 9.06 13.14 -39.28
C GLN A 53 7.80 12.26 -39.30
N PRO A 54 6.65 12.83 -39.67
CA PRO A 54 5.45 12.04 -39.92
C PRO A 54 5.73 11.00 -41.03
N GLY A 55 5.57 9.71 -40.72
CA GLY A 55 5.86 8.62 -41.66
C GLY A 55 7.25 7.99 -41.55
N ALA A 56 8.13 8.48 -40.66
CA ALA A 56 9.42 7.83 -40.41
C ALA A 56 9.28 6.41 -39.82
N TRP A 57 8.16 6.14 -39.13
CA TRP A 57 7.89 4.87 -38.47
C TRP A 57 7.05 3.98 -39.37
N PRO A 58 7.55 2.80 -39.78
CA PRO A 58 6.77 1.88 -40.63
C PRO A 58 5.58 1.34 -39.84
N THR A 59 4.38 1.49 -40.42
CA THR A 59 3.10 1.08 -39.83
C THR A 59 3.05 -0.42 -39.51
N SER A 60 3.82 -1.24 -40.22
CA SER A 60 3.87 -2.70 -40.04
C SER A 60 4.59 -3.17 -38.78
N ALA A 61 5.35 -2.30 -38.09
CA ALA A 61 6.06 -2.69 -36.87
C ALA A 61 5.14 -2.87 -35.63
N PHE A 62 3.84 -2.56 -35.78
CA PHE A 62 2.85 -2.66 -34.69
C PHE A 62 1.83 -3.81 -34.88
N ASP A 63 1.72 -4.40 -36.08
CA ASP A 63 0.70 -5.43 -36.39
C ASP A 63 1.23 -6.88 -36.27
N GLU A 64 2.54 -7.11 -36.18
CA GLU A 64 3.12 -8.46 -36.27
C GLU A 64 3.11 -9.28 -34.95
N VAL A 65 2.42 -8.81 -33.91
CA VAL A 65 2.34 -9.52 -32.60
C VAL A 65 0.92 -10.01 -32.27
N VAL A 66 -0.07 -9.77 -33.13
CA VAL A 66 -1.46 -10.24 -32.94
C VAL A 66 -1.82 -11.29 -33.98
N ALA A 67 -1.28 -12.50 -33.81
CA ALA A 67 -1.84 -13.70 -34.42
C ALA A 67 -2.13 -14.71 -33.30
N GLU A 68 -3.34 -14.61 -32.72
CA GLU A 68 -3.90 -15.66 -31.86
C GLU A 68 -4.17 -16.93 -32.67
N PRO A 69 -3.97 -18.14 -32.12
CA PRO A 69 -4.52 -19.35 -32.71
C PRO A 69 -6.03 -19.41 -32.43
N SER A 70 -6.80 -19.61 -33.51
CA SER A 70 -8.25 -19.79 -33.50
C SER A 70 -8.72 -20.81 -32.45
N THR A 71 -9.69 -20.41 -31.63
CA THR A 71 -10.46 -21.33 -30.78
C THR A 71 -11.93 -21.29 -31.18
N GLU A 72 -12.45 -22.47 -31.55
CA GLU A 72 -13.87 -22.74 -31.78
C GLU A 72 -14.75 -22.38 -30.58
N PRO A 73 -16.03 -22.04 -30.80
CA PRO A 73 -16.93 -21.62 -29.73
C PRO A 73 -17.41 -22.83 -28.91
N ARG A 74 -16.96 -22.95 -27.65
CA ARG A 74 -17.57 -23.87 -26.67
C ARG A 74 -18.89 -23.29 -26.13
N PRO A 75 -19.89 -24.15 -25.84
CA PRO A 75 -21.24 -23.71 -25.47
C PRO A 75 -21.27 -23.14 -24.05
N ARG A 76 -22.11 -22.11 -23.84
CA ARG A 76 -22.38 -21.50 -22.53
C ARG A 76 -22.97 -22.53 -21.56
N PRO A 77 -22.43 -22.67 -20.33
CA PRO A 77 -23.16 -23.37 -19.28
C PRO A 77 -24.30 -22.48 -18.78
N ARG A 78 -25.51 -23.04 -18.77
CA ARG A 78 -26.67 -22.49 -18.07
C ARG A 78 -26.43 -22.56 -16.56
N GLY A 79 -27.06 -21.63 -15.85
CA GLY A 79 -26.80 -21.32 -14.45
C GLY A 79 -26.98 -22.46 -13.46
N GLY A 80 -26.32 -22.28 -12.32
CA GLY A 80 -26.51 -23.07 -11.10
C GLY A 80 -25.38 -24.03 -10.78
N GLU A 81 -24.18 -23.53 -10.47
CA GLU A 81 -23.15 -24.33 -9.79
C GLU A 81 -22.66 -23.61 -8.53
N ARG A 82 -22.73 -24.35 -7.41
CA ARG A 82 -22.16 -23.97 -6.11
C ARG A 82 -20.68 -23.59 -6.31
N LYS A 83 -20.28 -22.43 -5.78
CA LYS A 83 -18.88 -22.04 -5.63
C LYS A 83 -18.11 -23.23 -5.04
N ARG A 84 -17.24 -23.87 -5.83
CA ARG A 84 -16.22 -24.77 -5.27
C ARG A 84 -15.35 -23.93 -4.33
N PRO A 85 -14.91 -24.47 -3.18
CA PRO A 85 -14.00 -23.73 -2.32
C PRO A 85 -12.71 -23.45 -3.11
N VAL A 86 -12.31 -22.18 -3.14
CA VAL A 86 -11.15 -21.63 -3.86
C VAL A 86 -9.86 -22.44 -3.58
N THR A 87 -9.80 -23.10 -2.42
CA THR A 87 -8.73 -23.99 -1.97
C THR A 87 -8.47 -25.21 -2.86
N ASP A 88 -9.48 -25.80 -3.51
CA ASP A 88 -9.28 -27.01 -4.32
C ASP A 88 -8.68 -26.70 -5.70
N PHE A 89 -9.04 -25.54 -6.26
CA PHE A 89 -8.51 -25.07 -7.53
C PHE A 89 -7.06 -24.59 -7.40
N LEU A 90 -6.76 -23.78 -6.38
CA LEU A 90 -5.41 -23.31 -6.08
C LEU A 90 -4.47 -24.49 -5.78
N ARG A 91 -4.95 -25.51 -5.07
CA ARG A 91 -4.21 -26.76 -4.82
C ARG A 91 -3.89 -27.51 -6.12
N ALA A 92 -4.85 -27.63 -7.04
CA ALA A 92 -4.63 -28.28 -8.33
C ALA A 92 -3.58 -27.54 -9.19
N ARG A 93 -3.57 -26.20 -9.17
CA ARG A 93 -2.59 -25.39 -9.91
C ARG A 93 -1.19 -25.45 -9.29
N LEU A 94 -1.10 -25.45 -7.95
CA LEU A 94 0.16 -25.65 -7.23
C LEU A 94 0.75 -27.05 -7.50
N ASP A 95 -0.11 -28.08 -7.49
CA ASP A 95 0.32 -29.46 -7.80
C ASP A 95 0.76 -29.60 -9.26
N ALA A 96 0.10 -28.92 -10.20
CA ALA A 96 0.53 -28.89 -11.60
C ALA A 96 1.89 -28.19 -11.78
N ARG A 97 2.12 -27.05 -11.11
CA ARG A 97 3.42 -26.35 -11.14
C ARG A 97 4.53 -27.15 -10.45
N LYS A 98 4.26 -27.80 -9.32
CA LYS A 98 5.21 -28.70 -8.65
C LYS A 98 5.61 -29.87 -9.55
N ARG A 99 4.65 -30.46 -10.28
CA ARG A 99 4.92 -31.53 -11.24
C ARG A 99 5.78 -31.05 -12.40
N LEU A 100 5.56 -29.82 -12.91
CA LEU A 100 6.39 -29.22 -13.96
C LEU A 100 7.81 -28.91 -13.48
N ALA A 101 7.95 -28.38 -12.26
CA ALA A 101 9.25 -28.13 -11.64
C ALA A 101 10.03 -29.43 -11.35
N GLN A 102 9.33 -30.48 -10.91
CA GLN A 102 9.91 -31.81 -10.69
C GLN A 102 10.27 -32.52 -12.01
N ALA A 103 9.47 -32.34 -13.07
CA ALA A 103 9.78 -32.85 -14.40
C ALA A 103 11.03 -32.18 -15.01
N SER A 104 11.30 -30.92 -14.66
CA SER A 104 12.51 -30.20 -15.07
C SER A 104 13.77 -30.59 -14.27
N LEU A 105 13.63 -31.30 -13.15
CA LEU A 105 14.73 -31.69 -12.24
C LEU A 105 15.15 -33.16 -12.40
N GLY A 106 14.73 -33.83 -13.48
CA GLY A 106 15.13 -35.19 -13.82
C GLY A 106 16.60 -35.30 -14.25
N SER A 107 17.54 -35.00 -13.34
CA SER A 107 18.97 -35.28 -13.47
C SER A 107 19.59 -35.50 -12.08
N ALA A 108 19.74 -36.78 -11.73
CA ALA A 108 20.52 -37.42 -10.66
C ALA A 108 20.24 -37.06 -9.17
N PRO A 109 20.17 -38.07 -8.27
CA PRO A 109 20.02 -37.84 -6.84
C PRO A 109 21.40 -37.68 -6.18
N SER A 110 21.64 -36.56 -5.51
CA SER A 110 22.75 -36.44 -4.56
C SER A 110 22.20 -36.18 -3.16
N LYS A 111 22.61 -37.04 -2.22
CA LYS A 111 22.35 -36.93 -0.79
C LYS A 111 22.91 -35.61 -0.26
N ALA A 112 22.06 -34.75 0.31
CA ALA A 112 22.26 -34.09 1.61
C ALA A 112 21.31 -32.89 1.79
N SER A 113 20.68 -32.83 2.97
CA SER A 113 20.38 -31.64 3.79
C SER A 113 18.95 -31.69 4.36
N THR A 114 18.86 -31.92 5.66
CA THR A 114 17.65 -32.02 6.50
C THR A 114 17.16 -30.66 6.99
N ALA A 115 17.04 -29.69 6.08
CA ALA A 115 16.21 -28.52 6.30
C ALA A 115 15.24 -28.42 5.11
N PRO A 116 13.92 -28.26 5.34
CA PRO A 116 13.02 -27.99 4.23
C PRO A 116 13.53 -26.73 3.51
N PRO A 117 13.63 -26.74 2.17
CA PRO A 117 14.05 -25.56 1.45
C PRO A 117 13.12 -24.39 1.82
N PRO A 118 13.64 -23.16 1.89
CA PRO A 118 12.79 -21.99 2.11
C PRO A 118 11.64 -22.01 1.08
N PRO A 119 10.44 -21.53 1.45
CA PRO A 119 9.34 -21.45 0.50
C PRO A 119 9.80 -20.78 -0.77
N SER A 120 9.50 -21.38 -1.92
CA SER A 120 9.61 -20.66 -3.18
C SER A 120 8.77 -19.39 -3.09
N GLU A 121 9.22 -18.33 -3.77
CA GLU A 121 8.50 -17.06 -3.90
C GLU A 121 7.01 -17.29 -4.23
N ASP A 122 6.73 -18.19 -5.18
CA ASP A 122 5.38 -18.59 -5.57
C ASP A 122 4.53 -19.07 -4.39
N THR A 123 5.12 -19.78 -3.42
CA THR A 123 4.41 -20.23 -2.23
C THR A 123 4.07 -19.06 -1.31
N ARG A 124 4.98 -18.09 -1.16
CA ARG A 124 4.75 -16.88 -0.34
C ARG A 124 3.69 -15.98 -0.94
N VAL A 125 3.70 -15.81 -2.27
CA VAL A 125 2.65 -15.06 -2.99
C VAL A 125 1.29 -15.72 -2.74
N LEU A 126 1.19 -17.04 -2.85
CA LEU A 126 -0.06 -17.76 -2.60
C LEU A 126 -0.53 -17.65 -1.15
N ASP A 127 0.38 -17.72 -0.18
CA ASP A 127 0.04 -17.55 1.23
C ASP A 127 -0.51 -16.14 1.52
N LEU A 128 0.07 -15.10 0.90
CA LEU A 128 -0.44 -13.71 1.00
C LEU A 128 -1.83 -13.57 0.36
N LEU A 129 -2.05 -14.26 -0.77
CA LEU A 129 -3.31 -14.21 -1.48
C LEU A 129 -4.42 -14.96 -0.75
N ASP A 130 -4.13 -16.13 -0.19
CA ASP A 130 -5.08 -16.87 0.66
C ASP A 130 -5.51 -15.98 1.83
N ALA A 131 -4.56 -15.36 2.53
CA ALA A 131 -4.86 -14.49 3.66
C ALA A 131 -5.69 -13.25 3.25
N ALA A 132 -5.40 -12.65 2.08
CA ALA A 132 -6.15 -11.50 1.58
C ALA A 132 -7.54 -11.88 1.07
N ALA A 133 -7.71 -13.08 0.50
CA ALA A 133 -8.99 -13.58 0.00
C ALA A 133 -9.96 -13.94 1.14
N ASP A 134 -9.44 -14.41 2.27
CA ASP A 134 -10.23 -14.64 3.47
C ASP A 134 -10.79 -13.34 4.07
N GLU A 135 -10.08 -12.22 3.87
CA GLU A 135 -10.47 -10.90 4.39
C GLU A 135 -11.19 -10.01 3.36
N SER A 136 -11.11 -10.30 2.06
CA SER A 136 -11.68 -9.47 0.99
C SER A 136 -12.59 -10.25 0.05
N THR A 137 -13.82 -9.77 -0.08
CA THR A 137 -14.79 -10.33 -1.05
C THR A 137 -14.62 -9.77 -2.46
N ALA A 138 -13.86 -8.67 -2.60
CA ALA A 138 -13.62 -7.98 -3.86
C ALA A 138 -12.34 -8.44 -4.58
N LEU A 139 -11.50 -9.26 -3.92
CA LEU A 139 -10.27 -9.78 -4.51
C LEU A 139 -10.55 -10.94 -5.47
N ASP A 140 -10.26 -10.72 -6.75
CA ASP A 140 -10.14 -11.82 -7.72
C ASP A 140 -8.70 -12.35 -7.69
N VAL A 141 -8.51 -13.44 -6.95
CA VAL A 141 -7.21 -14.10 -6.77
C VAL A 141 -6.64 -14.60 -8.09
N GLU A 142 -7.48 -15.10 -9.00
CA GLU A 142 -7.01 -15.65 -10.27
C GLU A 142 -6.50 -14.53 -11.18
N ALA A 143 -7.24 -13.43 -11.26
CA ALA A 143 -6.82 -12.25 -12.00
C ALA A 143 -5.55 -11.62 -11.40
N LEU A 144 -5.41 -11.60 -10.07
CA LEU A 144 -4.19 -11.09 -9.43
C LEU A 144 -2.99 -11.98 -9.68
N LEU A 145 -3.13 -13.31 -9.60
CA LEU A 145 -2.05 -14.25 -9.92
C LEU A 145 -1.59 -14.11 -11.36
N ASP A 146 -2.52 -14.03 -12.32
CA ASP A 146 -2.20 -13.83 -13.73
C ASP A 146 -1.45 -12.50 -13.95
N ALA A 147 -1.87 -11.44 -13.26
CA ALA A 147 -1.18 -10.16 -13.29
C ALA A 147 0.25 -10.22 -12.72
N LEU A 148 0.45 -10.93 -11.60
CA LEU A 148 1.77 -11.10 -10.99
C LEU A 148 2.68 -12.02 -11.82
N ASP A 149 2.14 -13.08 -12.42
CA ASP A 149 2.85 -14.02 -13.30
C ASP A 149 3.36 -13.31 -14.57
N LYS A 150 2.57 -12.38 -15.13
CA LYS A 150 2.97 -11.56 -16.28
C LYS A 150 4.14 -10.63 -15.95
N GLY A 151 4.40 -10.34 -14.66
CA GLY A 151 5.50 -9.48 -14.21
C GLY A 151 5.44 -8.06 -14.74
N THR A 152 4.25 -7.60 -15.17
CA THR A 152 4.06 -6.25 -15.72
C THR A 152 3.78 -5.27 -14.58
N VAL A 153 4.47 -4.14 -14.62
CA VAL A 153 4.32 -3.07 -13.63
C VAL A 153 2.86 -2.62 -13.60
N ASP A 154 2.31 -2.47 -12.40
CA ASP A 154 0.93 -2.06 -12.10
C ASP A 154 -0.18 -3.01 -12.56
N ALA A 155 0.13 -4.22 -13.06
CA ALA A 155 -0.91 -5.18 -13.45
C ALA A 155 -1.81 -5.62 -12.30
N ALA A 156 -1.29 -5.59 -11.06
CA ALA A 156 -2.05 -5.87 -9.84
C ALA A 156 -2.99 -4.72 -9.42
N MET A 157 -2.79 -3.51 -9.94
CA MET A 157 -3.50 -2.31 -9.48
C MET A 157 -5.02 -2.32 -9.68
N PRO A 158 -5.60 -2.91 -10.74
CA PRO A 158 -7.05 -3.05 -10.87
C PRO A 158 -7.66 -3.79 -9.67
N GLN A 159 -7.02 -4.86 -9.19
CA GLN A 159 -7.49 -5.64 -8.04
C GLN A 159 -7.39 -4.84 -6.74
N LEU A 160 -6.23 -4.18 -6.52
CA LEU A 160 -6.05 -3.31 -5.35
C LEU A 160 -7.06 -2.14 -5.32
N ARG A 161 -7.43 -1.59 -6.49
CA ARG A 161 -8.46 -0.55 -6.59
C ARG A 161 -9.86 -1.10 -6.33
N ALA A 162 -10.15 -2.34 -6.74
CA ALA A 162 -11.42 -3.00 -6.44
C ALA A 162 -11.59 -3.21 -4.94
N MET A 163 -10.54 -3.70 -4.25
CA MET A 163 -10.53 -3.83 -2.79
C MET A 163 -10.75 -2.48 -2.10
N LEU A 164 -10.06 -1.43 -2.55
CA LEU A 164 -10.27 -0.07 -2.00
C LEU A 164 -11.72 0.40 -2.19
N ALA A 165 -12.30 0.17 -3.37
CA ALA A 165 -13.68 0.58 -3.67
C ALA A 165 -14.71 -0.19 -2.85
N ALA A 166 -14.41 -1.44 -2.47
CA ALA A 166 -15.23 -2.26 -1.59
C ALA A 166 -15.10 -1.90 -0.11
N GLY A 167 -14.11 -1.07 0.27
CA GLY A 167 -13.81 -0.76 1.67
C GLY A 167 -12.97 -1.83 2.38
N ASP A 168 -12.33 -2.73 1.64
CA ASP A 168 -11.49 -3.80 2.19
C ASP A 168 -10.06 -3.29 2.51
N SER A 169 -9.94 -2.15 3.18
CA SER A 169 -8.64 -1.48 3.36
C SER A 169 -7.62 -2.31 4.12
N LYS A 170 -8.05 -3.09 5.12
CA LYS A 170 -7.17 -3.96 5.90
C LYS A 170 -6.47 -5.00 5.02
N ALA A 171 -7.27 -5.75 4.24
CA ALA A 171 -6.78 -6.77 3.30
C ALA A 171 -5.88 -6.13 2.23
N LEU A 172 -6.30 -4.99 1.67
CA LEU A 172 -5.53 -4.21 0.71
C LEU A 172 -4.16 -3.79 1.27
N GLY A 173 -4.12 -3.31 2.50
CA GLY A 173 -2.92 -2.90 3.21
C GLY A 173 -1.96 -4.07 3.43
N ALA A 174 -2.47 -5.22 3.88
CA ALA A 174 -1.70 -6.43 4.10
C ALA A 174 -1.11 -6.98 2.80
N LEU A 175 -1.94 -7.15 1.76
CA LEU A 175 -1.53 -7.67 0.47
C LEU A 175 -0.48 -6.78 -0.21
N THR A 176 -0.74 -5.47 -0.28
CA THR A 176 0.17 -4.52 -0.93
C THR A 176 1.52 -4.46 -0.20
N ALA A 177 1.51 -4.43 1.13
CA ALA A 177 2.74 -4.44 1.93
C ALA A 177 3.52 -5.75 1.79
N GLY A 178 2.83 -6.90 1.74
CA GLY A 178 3.44 -8.21 1.52
C GLY A 178 4.11 -8.30 0.14
N LEU A 179 3.42 -7.84 -0.91
CA LEU A 179 3.98 -7.79 -2.27
C LEU A 179 5.19 -6.84 -2.35
N LEU A 180 5.16 -5.68 -1.70
CA LEU A 180 6.33 -4.80 -1.58
C LEU A 180 7.49 -5.44 -0.82
N GLY A 181 7.20 -6.24 0.22
CA GLY A 181 8.19 -7.03 0.94
C GLY A 181 8.89 -8.04 0.03
N LEU A 182 8.12 -8.77 -0.77
CA LEU A 182 8.65 -9.69 -1.77
C LEU A 182 9.49 -8.96 -2.82
N MET A 183 9.05 -7.79 -3.32
CA MET A 183 9.85 -6.97 -4.23
C MET A 183 11.21 -6.52 -3.64
N CYS A 184 11.34 -6.43 -2.31
CA CYS A 184 12.64 -6.17 -1.66
C CYS A 184 13.58 -7.37 -1.75
N GLU A 185 13.03 -8.59 -1.73
CA GLU A 185 13.78 -9.85 -1.78
C GLU A 185 14.08 -10.27 -3.23
N THR A 186 13.19 -9.94 -4.17
CA THR A 186 13.25 -10.30 -5.58
C THR A 186 13.26 -9.06 -6.45
N PRO A 187 14.38 -8.32 -6.49
CA PRO A 187 14.40 -6.99 -7.09
C PRO A 187 14.19 -7.01 -8.60
N GLU A 188 14.32 -8.17 -9.26
CA GLU A 188 14.07 -8.35 -10.71
C GLU A 188 12.59 -8.21 -11.08
N ARG A 189 11.69 -8.31 -10.10
CA ARG A 189 10.24 -8.21 -10.30
C ARG A 189 9.73 -6.88 -9.77
N GLU A 190 9.30 -6.02 -10.69
CA GLU A 190 8.65 -4.75 -10.36
C GLU A 190 7.15 -4.87 -10.63
N TRP A 191 6.36 -5.21 -9.60
CA TRP A 191 4.91 -5.30 -9.74
C TRP A 191 4.20 -3.94 -9.65
N PHE A 192 4.88 -2.92 -9.14
CA PHE A 192 4.27 -1.63 -8.87
C PHE A 192 5.14 -0.47 -9.31
N GLU A 193 4.49 0.53 -9.92
CA GLU A 193 5.08 1.84 -10.10
C GLU A 193 4.94 2.63 -8.78
N PRO A 194 6.03 3.20 -8.23
CA PRO A 194 5.96 3.95 -6.98
C PRO A 194 4.95 5.10 -7.00
N ARG A 195 4.76 5.75 -8.15
CA ARG A 195 3.78 6.82 -8.31
C ARG A 195 2.35 6.30 -8.11
N THR A 196 2.05 5.10 -8.57
CA THR A 196 0.73 4.50 -8.43
C THR A 196 0.47 4.05 -6.99
N LEU A 197 1.49 3.52 -6.30
CA LEU A 197 1.39 3.21 -4.87
C LEU A 197 1.22 4.45 -4.00
N LEU A 198 1.92 5.55 -4.30
CA LEU A 198 1.71 6.81 -3.59
C LEU A 198 0.28 7.33 -3.74
N ARG A 199 -0.31 7.22 -4.94
CA ARG A 199 -1.72 7.56 -5.14
C ARG A 199 -2.65 6.64 -4.33
N LEU A 200 -2.32 5.35 -4.22
CA LEU A 200 -3.08 4.41 -3.38
C LEU A 200 -3.02 4.81 -1.91
N VAL A 201 -1.83 5.12 -1.38
CA VAL A 201 -1.63 5.60 0.01
C VAL A 201 -2.42 6.89 0.27
N LEU A 202 -2.36 7.86 -0.65
CA LEU A 202 -3.11 9.11 -0.53
C LEU A 202 -4.63 8.87 -0.55
N ARG A 203 -5.11 7.96 -1.41
CA ARG A 203 -6.53 7.58 -1.42
C ARG A 203 -6.97 6.92 -0.11
N LEU A 204 -6.13 6.07 0.47
CA LEU A 204 -6.40 5.47 1.78
C LEU A 204 -6.47 6.54 2.88
N HIS A 205 -5.57 7.53 2.88
CA HIS A 205 -5.69 8.68 3.78
C HIS A 205 -6.97 9.50 3.55
N GLY A 206 -7.46 9.59 2.31
CA GLY A 206 -8.77 10.17 1.96
C GLY A 206 -9.97 9.35 2.48
N ALA A 207 -9.81 8.03 2.51
CA ALA A 207 -10.83 7.06 2.93
C ALA A 207 -10.98 6.93 4.45
N VAL A 208 -10.03 7.42 5.26
CA VAL A 208 -10.08 7.37 6.75
C VAL A 208 -11.38 7.95 7.32
N ARG A 209 -12.05 8.85 6.59
CA ARG A 209 -13.35 9.43 6.98
C ARG A 209 -14.48 8.41 7.01
N THR A 210 -14.42 7.40 6.14
CA THR A 210 -15.47 6.39 5.93
C THR A 210 -15.04 5.00 6.36
N ASP A 211 -13.74 4.75 6.45
CA ASP A 211 -13.15 3.46 6.78
C ASP A 211 -11.99 3.67 7.77
N PRO A 212 -12.15 3.30 9.06
CA PRO A 212 -11.12 3.49 10.08
C PRO A 212 -9.85 2.67 9.82
N ASP A 213 -9.96 1.51 9.16
CA ASP A 213 -8.84 0.62 8.87
C ASP A 213 -7.95 1.18 7.75
N ALA A 214 -8.47 2.12 6.95
CA ALA A 214 -7.73 2.79 5.89
C ALA A 214 -6.47 3.52 6.40
N LEU A 215 -6.46 4.00 7.65
CA LEU A 215 -5.29 4.66 8.22
C LEU A 215 -4.16 3.66 8.50
N GLU A 216 -4.51 2.50 9.07
CA GLU A 216 -3.54 1.44 9.32
C GLU A 216 -2.98 0.91 7.99
N ALA A 217 -3.85 0.66 7.02
CA ALA A 217 -3.47 0.24 5.68
C ALA A 217 -2.54 1.24 4.99
N ALA A 218 -2.84 2.54 5.03
CA ALA A 218 -1.99 3.59 4.48
C ALA A 218 -0.59 3.59 5.11
N THR A 219 -0.53 3.54 6.45
CA THR A 219 0.72 3.52 7.22
C THR A 219 1.56 2.28 6.91
N ARG A 220 0.91 1.12 6.81
CA ARG A 220 1.55 -0.16 6.50
C ARG A 220 2.16 -0.15 5.10
N ILE A 221 1.40 0.29 4.09
CA ILE A 221 1.88 0.41 2.71
C ILE A 221 3.03 1.43 2.63
N HIS A 222 2.87 2.60 3.25
CA HIS A 222 3.91 3.63 3.28
C HIS A 222 5.22 3.12 3.89
N THR A 223 5.14 2.42 5.02
CA THR A 223 6.32 1.81 5.68
C THR A 223 7.00 0.76 4.79
N ALA A 224 6.23 -0.10 4.13
CA ALA A 224 6.75 -1.09 3.19
C ALA A 224 7.41 -0.41 1.98
N LEU A 225 6.82 0.68 1.49
CA LEU A 225 7.33 1.45 0.37
C LEU A 225 8.65 2.18 0.72
N GLU A 226 8.79 2.75 1.93
CA GLU A 226 10.06 3.31 2.44
C GLU A 226 11.15 2.23 2.60
N ARG A 227 10.77 1.01 2.98
CA ARG A 227 11.70 -0.12 3.03
C ARG A 227 12.16 -0.51 1.63
N TYR A 228 11.23 -0.64 0.69
CA TYR A 228 11.52 -0.92 -0.71
C TYR A 228 12.44 0.14 -1.33
N LYS A 229 12.17 1.43 -1.09
CA LYS A 229 13.03 2.53 -1.56
C LYS A 229 14.46 2.45 -1.00
N ARG A 230 14.62 2.02 0.26
CA ARG A 230 15.95 1.84 0.88
C ARG A 230 16.69 0.63 0.32
N SER A 231 16.01 -0.50 0.13
CA SER A 231 16.61 -1.70 -0.47
C SER A 231 16.94 -1.49 -1.94
N SER A 232 16.12 -0.71 -2.65
CA SER A 232 16.31 -0.36 -4.05
C SER A 232 17.32 0.76 -4.26
N ALA A 233 17.92 1.38 -3.23
CA ALA A 233 18.79 2.55 -3.39
C ALA A 233 20.04 2.30 -4.27
N ASN A 234 20.45 1.04 -4.44
CA ASN A 234 21.48 0.65 -5.40
C ASN A 234 21.01 0.73 -6.88
N ARG A 235 19.70 0.71 -7.11
CA ARG A 235 19.01 0.96 -8.38
C ARG A 235 18.36 2.34 -8.29
N ARG A 236 19.08 3.41 -8.65
CA ARG A 236 18.59 4.80 -8.54
C ARG A 236 17.26 5.01 -9.28
N VAL A 237 16.12 4.77 -8.62
CA VAL A 237 14.80 5.18 -9.10
C VAL A 237 14.74 6.68 -8.93
N ALA A 238 15.07 7.42 -9.98
CA ALA A 238 14.96 8.86 -10.00
C ALA A 238 13.47 9.23 -9.99
N TYR A 239 12.96 9.67 -8.84
CA TYR A 239 11.63 10.23 -8.75
C TYR A 239 11.60 11.59 -9.46
N ASP A 240 10.61 11.81 -10.31
CA ASP A 240 10.33 13.16 -10.79
C ASP A 240 9.95 14.09 -9.62
N ILE A 241 9.97 15.40 -9.85
CA ILE A 241 9.71 16.43 -8.83
C ILE A 241 8.30 16.24 -8.21
N GLN A 242 7.30 15.88 -9.01
CA GLN A 242 5.93 15.69 -8.53
C GLN A 242 5.81 14.45 -7.65
N THR A 243 6.43 13.34 -8.06
CA THR A 243 6.45 12.09 -7.31
C THR A 243 7.21 12.26 -6.00
N SER A 244 8.32 13.00 -6.00
CA SER A 244 9.05 13.37 -4.79
C SER A 244 8.23 14.25 -3.84
N ALA A 245 7.45 15.19 -4.38
CA ALA A 245 6.56 16.03 -3.56
C ALA A 245 5.41 15.20 -2.96
N ARG A 246 4.74 14.35 -3.75
CA ARG A 246 3.69 13.44 -3.25
C ARG A 246 4.22 12.48 -2.20
N TRP A 247 5.44 11.98 -2.38
CA TRP A 247 6.11 11.15 -1.39
C TRP A 247 6.24 11.88 -0.06
N ARG A 248 6.81 13.10 -0.08
CA ARG A 248 6.97 13.93 1.12
C ARG A 248 5.64 14.13 1.83
N TRP A 249 4.58 14.43 1.09
CA TRP A 249 3.24 14.63 1.64
C TRP A 249 2.61 13.35 2.20
N ALA A 250 2.79 12.22 1.53
CA ALA A 250 2.37 10.92 2.07
C ALA A 250 3.11 10.59 3.38
N SER A 251 4.42 10.84 3.45
CA SER A 251 5.23 10.64 4.67
C SER A 251 4.76 11.56 5.81
N GLU A 252 4.50 12.84 5.53
CA GLU A 252 3.99 13.78 6.53
C GLU A 252 2.59 13.38 7.02
N LEU A 253 1.69 12.97 6.12
CA LEU A 253 0.37 12.48 6.50
C LEU A 253 0.44 11.21 7.36
N ALA A 254 1.34 10.28 7.05
CA ALA A 254 1.56 9.09 7.87
C ALA A 254 2.03 9.48 9.29
N ALA A 255 2.93 10.46 9.41
CA ALA A 255 3.48 10.91 10.69
C ALA A 255 2.46 11.59 11.62
N LEU A 256 1.34 12.12 11.09
CA LEU A 256 0.32 12.82 11.89
C LEU A 256 -0.37 11.97 12.96
N GLY A 257 -0.37 10.64 12.82
CA GLY A 257 -0.99 9.72 13.77
C GLY A 257 -2.53 9.73 13.81
N PRO A 258 -3.17 8.73 14.45
CA PRO A 258 -4.63 8.59 14.49
C PRO A 258 -5.37 9.72 15.22
N GLU A 259 -4.68 10.47 16.08
CA GLU A 259 -5.21 11.63 16.80
C GLU A 259 -5.52 12.83 15.89
N PHE A 260 -4.93 12.87 14.70
CA PHE A 260 -5.17 13.95 13.76
C PHE A 260 -6.56 13.81 13.11
N PRO A 261 -7.39 14.87 13.05
CA PRO A 261 -8.76 14.77 12.57
C PRO A 261 -8.88 14.14 11.17
N ALA A 262 -9.63 13.04 11.06
CA ALA A 262 -9.79 12.27 9.83
C ALA A 262 -10.34 13.11 8.66
N GLU A 263 -11.27 14.03 8.93
CA GLU A 263 -11.80 14.93 7.90
C GLU A 263 -10.72 15.85 7.33
N ALA A 264 -9.92 16.50 8.19
CA ALA A 264 -8.82 17.36 7.76
C ALA A 264 -7.74 16.57 7.01
N ARG A 265 -7.40 15.36 7.48
CA ARG A 265 -6.48 14.43 6.82
C ARG A 265 -6.96 14.13 5.40
N GLY A 266 -8.25 13.78 5.27
CA GLY A 266 -8.85 13.44 4.00
C GLY A 266 -8.82 14.60 3.01
N LEU A 267 -9.11 15.84 3.47
CA LEU A 267 -9.03 17.03 2.63
C LEU A 267 -7.61 17.27 2.07
N ILE A 268 -6.57 17.12 2.90
CA ILE A 268 -5.17 17.27 2.45
C ILE A 268 -4.79 16.15 1.49
N ALA A 269 -5.20 14.92 1.78
CA ALA A 269 -4.89 13.75 0.97
C ALA A 269 -5.56 13.80 -0.42
N ASP A 270 -6.85 14.15 -0.47
CA ASP A 270 -7.63 14.29 -1.71
C ASP A 270 -7.01 15.34 -2.64
N ALA A 271 -6.70 16.52 -2.10
CA ALA A 271 -6.05 17.62 -2.82
C ALA A 271 -4.64 17.23 -3.34
N THR A 272 -3.85 16.58 -2.49
CA THR A 272 -2.50 16.11 -2.87
C THR A 272 -2.57 15.07 -4.00
N ASN A 273 -3.61 14.25 -4.00
CA ASN A 273 -3.83 13.26 -5.04
C ASN A 273 -4.30 13.90 -6.37
N ALA A 274 -5.13 14.95 -6.31
CA ALA A 274 -5.72 15.62 -7.47
C ALA A 274 -4.73 16.51 -8.25
N GLY A 275 -3.97 17.38 -7.58
CA GLY A 275 -3.10 18.35 -8.23
C GLY A 275 -2.00 18.92 -7.35
N GLY A 276 -2.14 18.80 -6.03
CA GLY A 276 -1.11 19.17 -5.05
C GLY A 276 -1.73 19.65 -3.74
N ALA A 277 -0.94 19.65 -2.67
CA ALA A 277 -1.41 20.02 -1.32
C ALA A 277 -2.05 21.43 -1.25
N HIS A 278 -1.62 22.38 -2.10
CA HIS A 278 -2.19 23.73 -2.15
C HIS A 278 -3.69 23.78 -2.46
N GLU A 279 -4.22 22.79 -3.17
CA GLU A 279 -5.66 22.70 -3.46
C GLU A 279 -6.50 22.44 -2.20
N ALA A 280 -5.89 21.91 -1.13
CA ALA A 280 -6.58 21.65 0.14
C ALA A 280 -6.90 22.94 0.91
N ARG A 281 -6.31 24.07 0.53
CA ARG A 281 -6.36 25.31 1.29
C ARG A 281 -7.77 25.78 1.59
N ALA A 282 -8.58 26.01 0.56
CA ALA A 282 -9.95 26.50 0.73
C ALA A 282 -10.84 25.55 1.55
N PRO A 283 -10.89 24.22 1.26
CA PRO A 283 -11.70 23.32 2.07
C PRO A 283 -11.16 23.13 3.49
N LEU A 284 -9.84 23.11 3.70
CA LEU A 284 -9.24 22.97 5.02
C LEU A 284 -9.50 24.23 5.88
N GLU A 285 -9.40 25.42 5.30
CA GLU A 285 -9.75 26.67 5.98
C GLU A 285 -11.24 26.71 6.37
N ALA A 286 -12.14 26.30 5.46
CA ALA A 286 -13.56 26.21 5.75
C ALA A 286 -13.84 25.21 6.89
N TRP A 287 -13.16 24.06 6.87
CA TRP A 287 -13.24 23.05 7.92
C TRP A 287 -12.75 23.60 9.28
N MET A 288 -11.59 24.26 9.32
CA MET A 288 -11.04 24.83 10.56
C MET A 288 -11.95 25.91 11.16
N ARG A 289 -12.59 26.73 10.32
CA ARG A 289 -13.58 27.71 10.78
C ARG A 289 -14.81 27.06 11.40
N LYS A 290 -15.31 25.98 10.77
CA LYS A 290 -16.45 25.21 11.27
C LYS A 290 -16.12 24.45 12.56
N HIS A 291 -14.89 23.94 12.69
CA HIS A 291 -14.44 23.09 13.79
C HIS A 291 -13.37 23.77 14.66
N ARG A 292 -13.63 24.99 15.15
CA ARG A 292 -12.60 25.88 15.76
C ARG A 292 -11.65 25.20 16.75
N ALA A 293 -12.15 24.46 17.73
CA ALA A 293 -11.31 23.79 18.74
C ALA A 293 -10.42 22.69 18.12
N ALA A 294 -11.01 21.81 17.29
CA ALA A 294 -10.26 20.79 16.57
C ALA A 294 -9.29 21.39 15.53
N GLY A 295 -9.65 22.53 14.94
CA GLY A 295 -8.81 23.29 14.02
C GLY A 295 -7.55 23.85 14.69
N VAL A 296 -7.65 24.37 15.91
CA VAL A 296 -6.49 24.80 16.69
C VAL A 296 -5.58 23.61 17.02
N ALA A 297 -6.14 22.50 17.49
CA ALA A 297 -5.37 21.28 17.79
C ALA A 297 -4.69 20.72 16.52
N ALA A 298 -5.42 20.63 15.41
CA ALA A 298 -4.89 20.20 14.11
C ALA A 298 -3.77 21.12 13.61
N ALA A 299 -3.94 22.44 13.74
CA ALA A 299 -2.92 23.41 13.34
C ALA A 299 -1.65 23.31 14.20
N ALA A 300 -1.80 23.07 15.51
CA ALA A 300 -0.66 22.83 16.39
C ALA A 300 0.08 21.55 15.99
N LYS A 301 -0.66 20.46 15.73
CA LYS A 301 -0.09 19.17 15.30
C LYS A 301 0.61 19.26 13.94
N LEU A 302 0.01 19.95 12.96
CA LEU A 302 0.61 20.19 11.66
C LEU A 302 1.95 20.92 11.80
N ARG A 303 2.02 21.98 12.60
CA ARG A 303 3.29 22.71 12.82
C ARG A 303 4.36 21.85 13.49
N LEU A 304 3.95 20.99 14.42
CA LEU A 304 4.86 20.15 15.18
C LEU A 304 5.43 19.01 14.33
N VAL A 305 4.58 18.34 13.54
CA VAL A 305 4.92 17.07 12.89
C VAL A 305 5.17 17.22 11.38
N CYS A 306 4.52 18.20 10.75
CA CYS A 306 4.48 18.36 9.29
C CYS A 306 4.83 19.80 8.89
N PRO A 307 6.08 20.25 9.14
CA PRO A 307 6.45 21.66 8.99
C PRO A 307 6.25 22.17 7.57
N SER A 308 6.47 21.35 6.55
CA SER A 308 6.31 21.77 5.16
C SER A 308 4.83 21.87 4.74
N LEU A 309 3.94 20.97 5.20
CA LEU A 309 2.50 21.20 5.07
C LEU A 309 2.04 22.42 5.86
N ALA A 310 2.58 22.63 7.07
CA ALA A 310 2.20 23.78 7.90
C ALA A 310 2.61 25.12 7.28
N GLU A 311 3.79 25.19 6.65
CA GLU A 311 4.26 26.36 5.91
C GLU A 311 3.32 26.69 4.75
N LEU A 312 2.87 25.67 4.01
CA LEU A 312 1.96 25.83 2.87
C LEU A 312 0.57 26.37 3.26
N TYR A 313 0.17 26.19 4.52
CA TYR A 313 -1.11 26.69 5.07
C TYR A 313 -0.93 27.84 6.08
N ALA A 314 0.30 28.36 6.25
CA ALA A 314 0.67 29.21 7.39
C ALA A 314 -0.20 30.47 7.56
N ASP A 315 -0.75 30.97 6.47
CA ASP A 315 -1.53 32.21 6.46
C ASP A 315 -2.96 32.09 7.01
N PHE A 316 -3.55 30.90 7.06
CA PHE A 316 -4.86 30.69 7.69
C PHE A 316 -4.82 29.78 8.93
N LEU A 317 -3.71 29.08 9.19
CA LEU A 317 -3.58 28.28 10.41
C LEU A 317 -3.68 29.19 11.66
N PRO A 318 -4.57 28.90 12.63
CA PRO A 318 -4.65 29.63 13.90
C PRO A 318 -3.30 29.66 14.60
N ARG A 319 -2.88 30.79 15.16
CA ARG A 319 -1.61 30.85 15.91
C ARG A 319 -1.71 30.02 17.20
N ALA A 320 -0.55 29.65 17.75
CA ALA A 320 -0.47 28.81 18.96
C ALA A 320 -1.10 29.46 20.20
N ASP A 321 -1.17 30.79 20.22
CA ASP A 321 -1.85 31.61 21.23
C ASP A 321 -3.38 31.70 21.03
N GLY A 322 -3.91 31.03 20.00
CA GLY A 322 -5.33 31.09 19.63
C GLY A 322 -5.74 32.37 18.89
N ALA A 323 -4.80 33.28 18.61
CA ALA A 323 -5.09 34.50 17.86
C ALA A 323 -5.35 34.18 16.38
N PRO A 324 -6.34 34.86 15.73
CA PRO A 324 -6.55 34.74 14.30
C PRO A 324 -5.30 35.21 13.53
N SER A 325 -4.97 34.51 12.44
CA SER A 325 -3.81 34.86 11.61
C SER A 325 -4.03 36.24 10.95
N PRO A 326 -3.03 37.15 10.98
CA PRO A 326 -3.17 38.53 10.51
C PRO A 326 -3.46 38.64 9.00
N ALA A 327 -3.08 37.63 8.20
CA ALA A 327 -3.30 37.62 6.76
C ALA A 327 -4.79 37.51 6.39
N SER A 328 -5.58 36.78 7.19
CA SER A 328 -7.03 36.64 6.97
C SER A 328 -7.80 37.94 7.16
N THR A 329 -7.30 38.82 8.04
CA THR A 329 -7.92 40.12 8.34
C THR A 329 -7.69 41.13 7.21
N GLN A 330 -6.52 41.11 6.57
CA GLN A 330 -6.20 42.02 5.46
C GLN A 330 -6.90 41.64 4.15
N GLN A 331 -7.05 40.35 3.84
CA GLN A 331 -7.71 39.92 2.60
C GLN A 331 -9.24 40.07 2.66
N SER A 332 -9.83 40.02 3.86
CA SER A 332 -11.24 40.33 4.10
C SER A 332 -11.52 41.84 4.06
N ALA A 333 -10.58 42.68 4.49
CA ALA A 333 -10.69 44.13 4.39
C ALA A 333 -10.54 44.65 2.95
N ALA A 334 -9.74 43.98 2.11
CA ALA A 334 -9.53 44.37 0.71
C ALA A 334 -10.68 43.98 -0.24
N ARG A 335 -11.62 43.11 0.18
CA ARG A 335 -12.84 42.77 -0.59
C ARG A 335 -14.11 43.46 -0.10
N ALA A 336 -14.00 44.41 0.83
CA ALA A 336 -15.11 45.26 1.22
C ALA A 336 -15.23 46.45 0.24
N THR A 337 -15.72 46.20 -0.98
CA THR A 337 -16.32 47.28 -1.79
C THR A 337 -17.70 47.64 -1.24
N PRO A 338 -18.10 48.92 -1.26
CA PRO A 338 -19.34 49.37 -0.66
C PRO A 338 -20.51 49.11 -1.61
N TRP A 339 -21.10 47.92 -1.55
CA TRP A 339 -22.40 47.68 -2.19
C TRP A 339 -23.53 47.89 -1.20
N ARG A 340 -24.11 49.09 -1.27
CA ARG A 340 -25.48 49.34 -0.81
C ARG A 340 -26.43 48.45 -1.60
N SER A 341 -27.00 47.45 -0.94
CA SER A 341 -28.37 47.05 -1.25
C SER A 341 -29.07 46.66 0.05
N ARG A 342 -30.13 47.43 0.35
CA ARG A 342 -31.10 47.08 1.37
C ARG A 342 -31.86 45.86 0.86
N VAL A 343 -31.65 44.71 1.47
CA VAL A 343 -32.63 43.62 1.44
C VAL A 343 -32.97 43.29 2.88
N THR A 344 -34.11 43.79 3.30
CA THR A 344 -34.77 43.41 4.55
C THR A 344 -35.25 41.97 4.44
N VAL A 345 -34.47 41.02 4.97
CA VAL A 345 -34.97 39.68 5.30
C VAL A 345 -35.45 39.71 6.75
N ARG A 346 -36.69 40.17 6.94
CA ARG A 346 -37.48 39.89 8.13
C ARG A 346 -38.29 38.62 7.85
N SER A 347 -38.39 37.76 8.85
CA SER A 347 -39.22 36.56 8.99
C SER A 347 -38.90 35.32 8.14
N ALA A 348 -38.10 34.41 8.71
CA ALA A 348 -38.14 32.98 8.37
C ALA A 348 -37.64 32.07 9.53
N LEU A 349 -37.87 32.47 10.80
CA LEU A 349 -37.37 31.72 11.97
C LEU A 349 -38.42 31.68 13.09
N THR A 350 -39.61 31.17 12.78
CA THR A 350 -40.57 30.71 13.80
C THR A 350 -41.38 29.55 13.24
N ARG A 351 -40.82 28.33 13.34
CA ARG A 351 -41.53 27.03 13.47
C ARG A 351 -40.56 25.87 13.20
N VAL A 352 -39.67 25.61 14.15
CA VAL A 352 -39.13 24.25 14.29
C VAL A 352 -39.96 23.60 15.40
N PRO A 353 -40.75 22.56 15.10
CA PRO A 353 -41.65 21.97 16.08
C PRO A 353 -40.82 21.21 17.14
N ARG A 354 -41.11 21.46 18.42
CA ARG A 354 -40.33 20.99 19.58
C ARG A 354 -40.11 19.48 19.65
N TRP A 355 -40.91 18.67 18.95
CA TRP A 355 -40.75 17.22 18.89
C TRP A 355 -39.48 16.78 18.12
N LEU A 356 -39.01 17.56 17.14
CA LEU A 356 -37.79 17.25 16.39
C LEU A 356 -36.53 17.39 17.27
N VAL A 357 -36.52 18.32 18.22
CA VAL A 357 -35.42 18.47 19.18
C VAL A 357 -35.38 17.30 20.16
N GLY A 358 -36.56 16.80 20.58
CA GLY A 358 -36.67 15.61 21.44
C GLY A 358 -36.19 14.33 20.76
N LEU A 359 -36.51 14.13 19.47
CA LEU A 359 -36.07 12.96 18.70
C LEU A 359 -34.54 12.93 18.53
N VAL A 360 -33.94 14.07 18.21
CA VAL A 360 -32.47 14.17 18.05
C VAL A 360 -31.75 13.94 19.37
N LEU A 361 -32.31 14.41 20.51
CA LEU A 361 -31.74 14.13 21.83
C LEU A 361 -31.84 12.63 22.19
N ALA A 362 -32.94 11.97 21.86
CA ALA A 362 -33.13 10.54 22.16
C ALA A 362 -32.15 9.65 21.36
N ILE A 363 -31.92 9.98 20.08
CA ILE A 363 -30.95 9.27 19.23
C ILE A 363 -29.52 9.51 19.72
N ALA A 364 -29.19 10.74 20.12
CA ALA A 364 -27.88 11.06 20.69
C ALA A 364 -27.62 10.34 22.03
N LEU A 365 -28.66 10.21 22.87
CA LEU A 365 -28.54 9.51 24.15
C LEU A 365 -28.41 7.98 23.96
N GLY A 366 -29.11 7.40 23.00
CA GLY A 366 -29.00 5.98 22.63
C GLY A 366 -27.61 5.63 22.08
N ALA A 367 -27.03 6.50 21.26
CA ALA A 367 -25.68 6.32 20.72
C ALA A 367 -24.57 6.45 21.78
N LEU A 368 -24.81 7.20 22.86
CA LEU A 368 -23.83 7.40 23.93
C LEU A 368 -23.78 6.26 24.96
N LEU A 369 -24.89 5.52 25.12
CA LEU A 369 -25.03 4.46 26.13
C LEU A 369 -24.73 3.05 25.61
N MET A 370 -24.89 2.80 24.30
CA MET A 370 -24.63 1.49 23.68
C MET A 370 -23.16 0.99 23.74
N PRO A 371 -22.11 1.83 23.60
CA PRO A 371 -20.73 1.33 23.52
C PRO A 371 -20.18 0.77 24.86
N ARG A 372 -20.80 1.14 25.99
CA ARG A 372 -20.34 0.75 27.33
C ARG A 372 -20.86 -0.61 27.81
N LEU A 373 -21.83 -1.19 27.10
CA LEU A 373 -22.40 -2.50 27.45
C LEU A 373 -21.84 -3.66 26.61
N LEU A 374 -21.11 -3.40 25.52
CA LEU A 374 -20.68 -4.42 24.56
C LEU A 374 -19.16 -4.71 24.55
N THR A 375 -18.34 -4.02 25.35
CA THR A 375 -16.86 -4.14 25.28
C THR A 375 -16.19 -4.77 26.48
N ARG A 376 -16.94 -5.41 27.39
CA ARG A 376 -16.39 -5.94 28.66
C ARG A 376 -16.40 -7.47 28.79
N HIS A 377 -16.43 -8.22 27.70
CA HIS A 377 -16.54 -9.69 27.75
C HIS A 377 -15.43 -10.53 27.11
N ASP A 378 -14.38 -9.95 26.52
CA ASP A 378 -13.33 -10.76 25.85
C ASP A 378 -11.91 -10.65 26.42
N LEU A 379 -11.70 -9.96 27.54
CA LEU A 379 -10.36 -9.82 28.16
C LEU A 379 -10.05 -10.87 29.24
N ASP A 380 -11.00 -11.71 29.63
CA ASP A 380 -10.83 -12.67 30.73
C ASP A 380 -10.41 -14.07 30.27
N ASN A 381 -10.18 -14.30 28.97
CA ASN A 381 -9.62 -15.57 28.52
C ASN A 381 -8.07 -15.53 28.58
N PRO A 382 -7.44 -16.23 29.53
CA PRO A 382 -5.98 -16.21 29.70
C PRO A 382 -5.23 -16.65 28.44
N LEU A 383 -5.87 -17.48 27.61
CA LEU A 383 -5.30 -17.92 26.34
C LEU A 383 -5.09 -16.76 25.37
N THR A 384 -6.05 -15.84 25.24
CA THR A 384 -5.97 -14.71 24.31
C THR A 384 -4.87 -13.72 24.73
N ALA A 385 -4.72 -13.50 26.04
CA ALA A 385 -3.66 -12.66 26.58
C ALA A 385 -2.25 -13.25 26.33
N ASP A 386 -2.10 -14.56 26.55
CA ASP A 386 -0.84 -15.27 26.27
C ASP A 386 -0.49 -15.27 24.78
N MET A 387 -1.48 -15.41 23.89
CA MET A 387 -1.31 -15.38 22.44
C MET A 387 -0.91 -13.99 21.92
N ALA A 388 -1.54 -12.93 22.42
CA ALA A 388 -1.17 -11.56 22.09
C ALA A 388 0.26 -11.23 22.55
N PHE A 389 0.64 -11.68 23.75
CA PHE A 389 2.00 -11.53 24.27
C PHE A 389 3.04 -12.29 23.44
N ALA A 390 2.77 -13.56 23.10
CA ALA A 390 3.66 -14.37 22.28
C ALA A 390 3.86 -13.75 20.88
N ARG A 391 2.77 -13.29 20.26
CA ARG A 391 2.82 -12.58 18.98
C ARG A 391 3.69 -11.33 19.05
N GLN A 392 3.43 -10.45 20.02
CA GLN A 392 4.17 -9.19 20.16
C GLN A 392 5.66 -9.47 20.32
N ARG A 393 6.03 -10.41 21.19
CA ARG A 393 7.43 -10.71 21.48
C ARG A 393 8.17 -11.36 20.32
N LEU A 394 7.49 -12.20 19.54
CA LEU A 394 8.04 -12.73 18.29
C LEU A 394 8.22 -11.60 17.27
N CYS A 395 7.25 -10.70 17.13
CA CYS A 395 7.38 -9.53 16.26
C CYS A 395 8.52 -8.59 16.68
N ASP A 396 8.72 -8.37 17.99
CA ASP A 396 9.84 -7.59 18.51
C ASP A 396 11.18 -8.27 18.19
N THR A 397 11.22 -9.61 18.26
CA THR A 397 12.43 -10.41 17.97
C THR A 397 12.80 -10.39 16.49
N PHE A 398 11.82 -10.58 15.61
CA PHE A 398 12.06 -10.56 14.17
C PHE A 398 12.15 -9.14 13.59
N GLY A 399 11.59 -8.15 14.27
CA GLY A 399 11.33 -6.81 13.76
C GLY A 399 10.00 -6.71 13.02
N GLU A 400 9.26 -5.62 13.25
CA GLU A 400 7.95 -5.40 12.63
C GLU A 400 8.01 -5.42 11.10
N GLY A 401 7.05 -6.14 10.49
CA GLY A 401 6.91 -6.26 9.04
C GLY A 401 7.89 -7.23 8.37
N THR A 402 8.62 -8.05 9.13
CA THR A 402 9.34 -9.20 8.57
C THR A 402 8.39 -10.39 8.34
N SER A 403 8.83 -11.38 7.55
CA SER A 403 8.07 -12.61 7.36
C SER A 403 7.81 -13.33 8.68
N GLY A 404 8.80 -13.37 9.58
CA GLY A 404 8.68 -14.00 10.90
C GLY A 404 7.57 -13.37 11.77
N CYS A 405 7.49 -12.04 11.81
CA CYS A 405 6.40 -11.34 12.51
C CYS A 405 5.03 -11.61 11.85
N THR A 406 4.99 -11.67 10.51
CA THR A 406 3.75 -11.98 9.77
C THR A 406 3.26 -13.39 10.12
N TRP A 407 4.16 -14.38 10.12
CA TRP A 407 3.82 -15.75 10.49
C TRP A 407 3.41 -15.88 11.96
N ALA A 408 4.05 -15.13 12.87
CA ALA A 408 3.64 -15.09 14.27
C ALA A 408 2.20 -14.56 14.43
N ALA A 409 1.82 -13.54 13.65
CA ALA A 409 0.45 -13.04 13.64
C ALA A 409 -0.55 -14.05 13.07
N VAL A 410 -0.21 -14.73 11.97
CA VAL A 410 -1.06 -15.78 11.36
C VAL A 410 -1.25 -16.96 12.32
N VAL A 411 -0.18 -17.41 12.99
CA VAL A 411 -0.28 -18.47 14.02
C VAL A 411 -1.16 -18.01 15.18
N ALA A 412 -1.04 -16.74 15.61
CA ALA A 412 -1.86 -16.23 16.70
C ALA A 412 -3.35 -16.24 16.37
N THR A 413 -3.71 -15.68 15.22
CA THR A 413 -5.10 -15.67 14.73
C THR A 413 -5.63 -17.08 14.45
N GLY A 414 -4.79 -17.99 13.94
CA GLY A 414 -5.17 -19.38 13.73
C GLY A 414 -5.52 -20.10 15.03
N LEU A 415 -4.76 -19.86 16.11
CA LEU A 415 -5.00 -20.45 17.43
C LEU A 415 -6.25 -19.87 18.10
N GLU A 416 -6.45 -18.55 18.01
CA GLU A 416 -7.69 -17.90 18.49
C GLU A 416 -8.95 -18.45 17.83
N ARG A 417 -8.86 -18.78 16.52
CA ARG A 417 -9.97 -19.31 15.73
C ARG A 417 -10.06 -20.83 15.72
N THR A 418 -9.14 -21.54 16.39
CA THR A 418 -8.99 -23.00 16.31
C THR A 418 -8.90 -23.53 14.86
N ASP A 419 -8.29 -22.75 13.96
CA ASP A 419 -8.16 -23.10 12.54
C ASP A 419 -6.91 -23.96 12.31
N CYS A 420 -7.10 -25.27 12.42
CA CYS A 420 -6.02 -26.25 12.28
C CYS A 420 -5.39 -26.27 10.89
N ALA A 421 -6.12 -25.87 9.84
CA ALA A 421 -5.60 -25.83 8.49
C ALA A 421 -4.58 -24.69 8.33
N VAL A 422 -4.90 -23.50 8.87
CA VAL A 422 -3.99 -22.35 8.89
C VAL A 422 -2.77 -22.65 9.76
N LEU A 423 -2.98 -23.22 10.96
CA LEU A 423 -1.90 -23.51 11.91
C LEU A 423 -0.89 -24.54 11.39
N SER A 424 -1.36 -25.61 10.76
CA SER A 424 -0.50 -26.63 10.17
C SER A 424 0.45 -26.11 9.09
N ARG A 425 0.10 -24.99 8.43
CA ARG A 425 0.93 -24.33 7.41
C ARG A 425 1.83 -23.25 8.00
N ALA A 426 1.29 -22.42 8.89
CA ALA A 426 1.99 -21.24 9.42
C ALA A 426 3.05 -21.60 10.47
N LEU A 427 2.81 -22.61 11.31
CA LEU A 427 3.74 -22.98 12.39
C LEU A 427 5.10 -23.50 11.88
N PRO A 428 5.18 -24.36 10.85
CA PRO A 428 6.47 -24.75 10.25
C PRO A 428 7.24 -23.57 9.63
N ARG A 429 6.53 -22.57 9.07
CA ARG A 429 7.15 -21.37 8.47
C ARG A 429 7.76 -20.47 9.52
N LEU A 430 7.01 -20.20 10.59
CA LEU A 430 7.51 -19.46 11.74
C LEU A 430 8.78 -20.10 12.33
N LYS A 431 8.81 -21.43 12.45
CA LYS A 431 9.99 -22.19 12.90
C LYS A 431 11.19 -22.04 11.97
N ALA A 432 10.97 -22.07 10.66
CA ALA A 432 12.04 -21.90 9.68
C ALA A 432 12.66 -20.50 9.77
N ASP A 433 11.83 -19.46 9.86
CA ASP A 433 12.29 -18.08 10.00
C ASP A 433 13.05 -17.89 11.33
N LEU A 434 12.58 -18.50 12.42
CA LEU A 434 13.27 -18.46 13.71
C LEU A 434 14.67 -19.09 13.64
N ARG A 435 14.80 -20.26 13.02
CA ARG A 435 16.10 -20.93 12.83
C ARG A 435 17.03 -20.09 11.95
N GLN A 436 16.51 -19.47 10.89
CA GLN A 436 17.30 -18.58 10.05
C GLN A 436 17.78 -17.34 10.82
N LEU A 437 16.92 -16.78 11.68
CA LEU A 437 17.29 -15.71 12.59
C LEU A 437 18.41 -16.16 13.53
N GLU A 438 18.28 -17.30 14.19
CA GLU A 438 19.31 -17.89 15.08
C GLU A 438 20.64 -18.13 14.37
N LEU A 439 20.62 -18.63 13.13
CA LEU A 439 21.83 -18.81 12.32
C LEU A 439 22.49 -17.47 11.97
N SER A 440 21.68 -16.45 11.65
CA SER A 440 22.17 -15.11 11.32
C SER A 440 22.63 -14.32 12.56
N SER A 441 21.99 -14.53 13.71
CA SER A 441 22.31 -13.89 14.99
C SER A 441 23.42 -14.62 15.73
N GLY A 442 23.62 -15.92 15.50
CA GLY A 442 24.76 -16.70 15.99
C GLY A 442 26.11 -16.18 15.48
N ALA A 443 26.12 -15.40 14.39
CA ALA A 443 27.30 -14.65 13.94
C ALA A 443 27.51 -13.31 14.70
N ARG A 444 26.53 -12.85 15.51
CA ARG A 444 26.56 -11.59 16.27
C ARG A 444 26.33 -11.75 17.79
N GLN A 445 25.96 -12.93 18.28
CA GLN A 445 25.55 -13.19 19.68
C GLN A 445 26.69 -13.63 20.60
N THR A 446 27.78 -12.87 20.65
CA THR A 446 28.64 -12.83 21.86
C THR A 446 28.19 -11.76 22.87
N ALA A 447 27.08 -11.04 22.63
CA ALA A 447 26.77 -9.81 23.38
C ALA A 447 25.37 -9.68 24.03
N ALA A 448 24.49 -10.68 24.03
CA ALA A 448 23.16 -10.51 24.65
C ALA A 448 22.62 -11.80 25.30
N ALA A 449 23.21 -12.18 26.45
CA ALA A 449 22.70 -13.21 27.34
C ALA A 449 22.05 -12.55 28.57
N SER A 450 20.77 -12.18 28.50
CA SER A 450 20.05 -11.68 29.69
C SER A 450 18.52 -11.79 29.65
N ALA A 451 17.90 -12.45 28.66
CA ALA A 451 16.49 -12.81 28.77
C ALA A 451 16.35 -14.14 29.53
N PRO A 452 15.41 -14.26 30.51
CA PRO A 452 15.11 -15.54 31.14
C PRO A 452 14.67 -16.57 30.08
N ASP A 453 15.19 -17.81 30.16
CA ASP A 453 15.05 -18.86 29.13
C ASP A 453 13.61 -19.11 28.66
N ASP A 454 12.64 -18.98 29.58
CA ASP A 454 11.21 -19.18 29.34
C ASP A 454 10.55 -18.15 28.41
N GLN A 455 11.23 -17.03 28.14
CA GLN A 455 10.74 -15.95 27.28
C GLN A 455 11.55 -15.81 25.98
N SER A 456 12.42 -16.78 25.70
CA SER A 456 13.12 -16.85 24.41
C SER A 456 12.12 -17.09 23.28
N ALA A 457 12.44 -16.59 22.08
CA ALA A 457 11.59 -16.78 20.92
C ALA A 457 11.41 -18.29 20.58
N ALA A 458 12.43 -19.11 20.83
CA ALA A 458 12.35 -20.56 20.73
C ALA A 458 11.36 -21.17 21.75
N ALA A 459 11.40 -20.74 23.01
CA ALA A 459 10.46 -21.20 24.04
C ALA A 459 9.01 -20.80 23.71
N LEU A 460 8.80 -19.59 23.19
CA LEU A 460 7.48 -19.12 22.76
C LEU A 460 6.93 -19.95 21.59
N VAL A 461 7.75 -20.27 20.59
CA VAL A 461 7.35 -21.17 19.48
C VAL A 461 7.03 -22.58 19.99
N GLY A 462 7.79 -23.08 20.97
CA GLY A 462 7.50 -24.35 21.64
C GLY A 462 6.15 -24.36 22.36
N ARG A 463 5.79 -23.26 23.05
CA ARG A 463 4.46 -23.10 23.66
C ARG A 463 3.34 -23.05 22.62
N LEU A 464 3.52 -22.31 21.53
CA LEU A 464 2.55 -22.24 20.42
C LEU A 464 2.33 -23.62 19.79
N GLU A 465 3.37 -24.44 19.68
CA GLU A 465 3.26 -25.81 19.21
C GLU A 465 2.49 -26.71 20.18
N ALA A 466 2.76 -26.61 21.48
CA ALA A 466 1.99 -27.36 22.48
C ALA A 466 0.50 -26.98 22.44
N LEU A 467 0.19 -25.69 22.30
CA LEU A 467 -1.18 -25.19 22.12
C LEU A 467 -1.82 -25.68 20.83
N PHE A 468 -1.05 -25.74 19.72
CA PHE A 468 -1.52 -26.32 18.47
C PHE A 468 -1.86 -27.80 18.64
N VAL A 469 -0.98 -28.60 19.23
CA VAL A 469 -1.22 -30.04 19.48
C VAL A 469 -2.45 -30.24 20.38
N ALA A 470 -2.65 -29.37 21.37
CA ALA A 470 -3.81 -29.44 22.26
C ALA A 470 -5.13 -29.02 21.57
N SER A 471 -5.09 -27.99 20.71
CA SER A 471 -6.28 -27.42 20.05
C SER A 471 -6.65 -28.15 18.76
N CYS A 472 -5.68 -28.81 18.15
CA CYS A 472 -5.80 -29.55 16.90
C CYS A 472 -5.30 -30.99 17.10
N PRO A 473 -5.97 -31.80 17.93
CA PRO A 473 -5.68 -33.22 17.97
C PRO A 473 -5.88 -33.77 16.55
N GLY A 474 -4.82 -34.37 15.99
CA GLY A 474 -4.89 -34.98 14.67
C GLY A 474 -6.02 -36.02 14.60
N PRO A 475 -6.50 -36.35 13.39
CA PRO A 475 -7.41 -37.49 13.21
C PRO A 475 -6.77 -38.81 13.67
#